data_AF-A0A1V4Z0S8-F1
#
_entry.id   AF-A0A1V4Z0S8-F1
#
_cell.length_a   1.000
_cell.length_b   1.000
_cell.length_c   1.000
_cell.angle_alpha   90.00
_cell.angle_beta   90.00
_cell.angle_gamma   90.00
#
_symmetry.space_group_name_H-M   'P 1'
#
loop_
_entity.id
_entity.type
_entity.pdbx_description
1 polymer ?
#
loop_
_entity_poly.entity_id
_entity_poly.type
_entity_poly.pdbx_seq_one_letter_code
_entity_poly.pdbx_strand_id
1 'polypeptide(L)'
;MSVNRGKTLVSLLIPSSYTEESPDPRIKTYKVGQIARAAAIFRVDEIVIYHTKGHDDTRFISTVLRYAETPQYLRKALFPMQDALRFAGVIPPLRIPSHTVTDESEYREGIVTNVGSDQSVWVDAGIGSPIPLEMPGRDLKKGERISVRICSRRPTKVQIVNKKDIPSYWGYEVRAKSSLHEALTEADGLRIATAARGQVLDTALLSEIGENAKQRDKVSVAFGSPSKGLDVILLDEGHKLEDHSSYVVNAVPGQGASTVRTEEAVFVTLGLLNLVW
;
A
#
# COMPACT_ATOMS: atom_id res chain seq x y z
N MET A 1 10.59 7.21 -15.62
CA MET A 1 10.01 6.86 -14.30
C MET A 1 10.91 7.46 -13.25
N SER A 2 10.36 8.17 -12.25
CA SER A 2 11.15 8.91 -11.26
C SER A 2 11.97 7.97 -10.38
N VAL A 3 13.22 8.36 -10.11
CA VAL A 3 14.21 7.60 -9.34
C VAL A 3 13.90 7.67 -7.85
N ASN A 4 13.86 6.53 -7.16
CA ASN A 4 13.39 6.35 -5.79
C ASN A 4 14.42 6.72 -4.68
N ARG A 5 15.36 7.67 -4.91
CA ARG A 5 16.38 8.03 -3.91
C ARG A 5 16.02 9.35 -3.21
N GLY A 6 15.80 9.27 -1.89
CA GLY A 6 15.56 10.43 -1.02
C GLY A 6 14.10 10.81 -0.81
N LYS A 7 13.15 9.88 -1.01
CA LYS A 7 11.71 10.15 -0.92
C LYS A 7 11.17 9.85 0.47
N THR A 8 10.32 10.74 0.98
CA THR A 8 9.47 10.51 2.15
C THR A 8 8.60 9.26 1.91
N LEU A 9 8.66 8.29 2.83
CA LEU A 9 7.82 7.10 2.80
C LEU A 9 6.39 7.47 3.16
N VAL A 10 5.42 6.97 2.40
CA VAL A 10 4.01 7.30 2.62
C VAL A 10 3.24 6.07 3.08
N SER A 11 2.62 6.16 4.26
CA SER A 11 1.69 5.17 4.80
C SER A 11 0.25 5.69 4.71
N LEU A 12 -0.65 4.84 4.23
CA LEU A 12 -2.08 5.13 4.12
C LEU A 12 -2.85 4.34 5.19
N LEU A 13 -3.53 5.03 6.11
CA LEU A 13 -4.31 4.39 7.17
C LEU A 13 -5.79 4.41 6.78
N ILE A 14 -6.39 3.22 6.66
CA ILE A 14 -7.81 3.03 6.29
C ILE A 14 -8.53 2.12 7.30
N PRO A 15 -9.84 2.30 7.51
CA PRO A 15 -10.60 1.51 8.47
C PRO A 15 -10.94 0.13 7.90
N SER A 16 -10.99 -0.86 8.79
CA SER A 16 -11.53 -2.20 8.48
C SER A 16 -13.02 -2.17 8.06
N SER A 17 -13.75 -1.12 8.45
CA SER A 17 -15.14 -0.86 8.09
C SER A 17 -15.33 -0.17 6.73
N TYR A 18 -14.27 0.08 5.96
CA TYR A 18 -14.32 0.82 4.69
C TYR A 18 -15.42 0.33 3.71
N THR A 19 -15.75 -0.96 3.73
CA THR A 19 -16.75 -1.55 2.82
C THR A 19 -18.13 -1.82 3.47
N GLU A 20 -18.39 -1.26 4.65
CA GLU A 20 -19.63 -1.48 5.43
C GLU A 20 -20.92 -1.09 4.69
N GLU A 21 -20.88 -0.03 3.87
CA GLU A 21 -22.04 0.48 3.13
C GLU A 21 -22.39 -0.32 1.86
N SER A 22 -21.53 -1.28 1.48
CA SER A 22 -21.64 -2.00 0.21
C SER A 22 -21.99 -3.47 0.45
N PRO A 23 -23.24 -3.91 0.26
CA PRO A 23 -23.61 -5.32 0.44
C PRO A 23 -23.10 -6.22 -0.69
N ASP A 24 -22.96 -5.71 -1.90
CA ASP A 24 -22.50 -6.49 -3.07
C ASP A 24 -20.98 -6.73 -3.02
N PRO A 25 -20.51 -8.00 -2.94
CA PRO A 25 -19.08 -8.31 -2.89
C PRO A 25 -18.28 -7.85 -4.12
N ARG A 26 -18.93 -7.73 -5.29
CA ARG A 26 -18.31 -7.18 -6.51
C ARG A 26 -17.99 -5.69 -6.32
N ILE A 27 -18.94 -4.93 -5.77
CA ILE A 27 -18.75 -3.51 -5.46
C ILE A 27 -17.70 -3.33 -4.37
N LYS A 28 -17.72 -4.15 -3.30
CA LYS A 28 -16.65 -4.15 -2.28
C LYS A 28 -15.27 -4.35 -2.91
N THR A 29 -15.14 -5.33 -3.81
CA THR A 29 -13.88 -5.62 -4.51
C THR A 29 -13.43 -4.42 -5.37
N TYR A 30 -14.35 -3.80 -6.10
CA TYR A 30 -14.06 -2.61 -6.91
C TYR A 30 -13.60 -1.43 -6.05
N LYS A 31 -14.29 -1.17 -4.93
CA LYS A 31 -13.95 -0.12 -3.96
C LYS A 31 -12.54 -0.31 -3.39
N VAL A 32 -12.18 -1.51 -2.94
CA VAL A 32 -10.81 -1.79 -2.47
C VAL A 32 -9.80 -1.64 -3.61
N GLY A 33 -10.18 -2.02 -4.84
CA GLY A 33 -9.41 -1.78 -6.04
C GLY A 33 -9.13 -0.30 -6.33
N GLN A 34 -10.04 0.61 -5.98
CA GLN A 34 -9.81 2.06 -6.09
C GLN A 34 -8.70 2.53 -5.13
N ILE A 35 -8.71 2.06 -3.89
CA ILE A 35 -7.65 2.34 -2.90
C ILE A 35 -6.30 1.82 -3.39
N ALA A 36 -6.24 0.59 -3.89
CA ALA A 36 -5.04 0.01 -4.49
C ALA A 36 -4.50 0.88 -5.64
N ARG A 37 -5.40 1.39 -6.49
CA ARG A 37 -5.07 2.29 -7.60
C ARG A 37 -4.49 3.62 -7.12
N ALA A 38 -5.15 4.27 -6.16
CA ALA A 38 -4.69 5.53 -5.60
C ALA A 38 -3.30 5.35 -4.96
N ALA A 39 -3.13 4.29 -4.15
CA ALA A 39 -1.86 3.94 -3.54
C ALA A 39 -0.74 3.76 -4.59
N ALA A 40 -1.02 3.07 -5.69
CA ALA A 40 -0.06 2.91 -6.78
C ALA A 40 0.28 4.23 -7.50
N ILE A 41 -0.72 5.06 -7.79
CA ILE A 41 -0.55 6.34 -8.50
C ILE A 41 0.32 7.31 -7.69
N PHE A 42 0.01 7.44 -6.40
CA PHE A 42 0.71 8.36 -5.50
C PHE A 42 1.94 7.73 -4.83
N ARG A 43 2.29 6.49 -5.21
CA ARG A 43 3.48 5.77 -4.75
C ARG A 43 3.51 5.66 -3.23
N VAL A 44 2.40 5.20 -2.67
CA VAL A 44 2.26 4.82 -1.25
C VAL A 44 3.08 3.55 -1.02
N ASP A 45 3.84 3.51 0.07
CA ASP A 45 4.75 2.41 0.41
C ASP A 45 4.06 1.37 1.31
N GLU A 46 3.05 1.80 2.07
CA GLU A 46 2.34 0.95 3.01
C GLU A 46 0.86 1.34 3.12
N ILE A 47 0.00 0.34 3.21
CA ILE A 47 -1.41 0.50 3.56
C ILE A 47 -1.65 -0.20 4.89
N VAL A 48 -2.05 0.56 5.91
CA VAL A 48 -2.35 0.07 7.25
C VAL A 48 -3.87 0.03 7.42
N ILE A 49 -4.41 -1.16 7.64
CA ILE A 49 -5.82 -1.37 7.93
C ILE A 49 -5.99 -1.37 9.45
N TYR A 50 -6.63 -0.36 10.00
CA TYR A 50 -6.92 -0.32 11.43
C TYR A 50 -8.31 -0.90 11.71
N HIS A 51 -8.42 -1.73 12.74
CA HIS A 51 -9.69 -2.33 13.13
C HIS A 51 -10.64 -1.26 13.69
N THR A 52 -11.94 -1.43 13.41
CA THR A 52 -13.02 -0.56 13.86
C THR A 52 -14.13 -1.40 14.47
N LYS A 53 -14.74 -0.92 15.56
CA LYS A 53 -15.86 -1.62 16.22
C LYS A 53 -17.05 -1.79 15.27
N GLY A 54 -17.65 -2.99 15.27
CA GLY A 54 -18.87 -3.30 14.52
C GLY A 54 -18.60 -4.11 13.25
N HIS A 55 -18.14 -3.46 12.19
CA HIS A 55 -17.87 -4.09 10.89
C HIS A 55 -16.36 -4.25 10.66
N ASP A 56 -15.91 -5.48 10.39
CA ASP A 56 -14.50 -5.81 10.18
C ASP A 56 -14.30 -6.64 8.90
N ASP A 57 -13.88 -5.97 7.84
CA ASP A 57 -13.46 -6.61 6.59
C ASP A 57 -11.92 -6.63 6.43
N THR A 58 -11.14 -6.56 7.52
CA THR A 58 -9.67 -6.50 7.50
C THR A 58 -9.06 -7.59 6.62
N ARG A 59 -9.51 -8.85 6.80
CA ARG A 59 -8.99 -9.99 6.01
C ARG A 59 -9.34 -9.85 4.52
N PHE A 60 -10.55 -9.41 4.20
CA PHE A 60 -11.00 -9.21 2.82
C PHE A 60 -10.20 -8.09 2.15
N ILE A 61 -10.16 -6.91 2.77
CA ILE A 61 -9.44 -5.73 2.28
C ILE A 61 -7.96 -6.07 2.08
N SER A 62 -7.32 -6.70 3.08
CA SER A 62 -5.91 -7.11 3.01
C SER A 62 -5.64 -8.07 1.85
N THR A 63 -6.52 -9.06 1.65
CA THR A 63 -6.40 -10.03 0.57
C THR A 63 -6.50 -9.36 -0.81
N VAL A 64 -7.48 -8.48 -1.01
CA VAL A 64 -7.69 -7.78 -2.28
C VAL A 64 -6.53 -6.81 -2.57
N LEU A 65 -6.08 -6.03 -1.58
CA LEU A 65 -4.95 -5.11 -1.74
C LEU A 65 -3.66 -5.84 -2.10
N ARG A 66 -3.34 -6.95 -1.40
CA ARG A 66 -2.15 -7.77 -1.68
C ARG A 66 -2.23 -8.45 -3.05
N TYR A 67 -3.42 -8.94 -3.43
CA TYR A 67 -3.64 -9.51 -4.76
C TYR A 67 -3.45 -8.48 -5.87
N ALA A 68 -3.95 -7.25 -5.67
CA ALA A 68 -3.80 -6.16 -6.62
C ALA A 68 -2.33 -5.78 -6.81
N GLU A 69 -1.55 -5.67 -5.73
CA GLU A 69 -0.12 -5.36 -5.76
C GLU A 69 0.73 -6.49 -6.33
N THR A 70 0.32 -7.75 -6.18
CA THR A 70 1.11 -8.89 -6.64
C THR A 70 1.19 -8.94 -8.18
N PRO A 71 2.40 -9.08 -8.77
CA PRO A 71 2.59 -9.27 -10.21
C PRO A 71 1.82 -10.48 -10.75
N GLN A 72 1.29 -10.36 -11.97
CA GLN A 72 0.34 -11.33 -12.52
C GLN A 72 0.86 -12.78 -12.53
N TYR A 73 2.14 -12.97 -12.87
CA TYR A 73 2.78 -14.29 -12.94
C TYR A 73 2.95 -14.97 -11.56
N LEU A 74 2.94 -14.21 -10.45
CA LEU A 74 3.06 -14.76 -9.09
C LEU A 74 1.70 -15.06 -8.44
N ARG A 75 0.60 -14.51 -8.97
CA ARG A 75 -0.72 -14.59 -8.32
C ARG A 75 -1.19 -16.02 -8.10
N LYS A 76 -1.02 -16.90 -9.10
CA LYS A 76 -1.45 -18.30 -9.02
C LYS A 76 -0.70 -19.08 -7.94
N ALA A 77 0.56 -18.73 -7.69
CA ALA A 77 1.38 -19.38 -6.67
C ALA A 77 1.09 -18.85 -5.26
N LEU A 78 0.79 -17.55 -5.12
CA LEU A 78 0.62 -16.89 -3.82
C LEU A 78 -0.83 -16.86 -3.32
N PHE A 79 -1.81 -16.91 -4.23
CA PHE A 79 -3.23 -16.79 -3.89
C PHE A 79 -3.99 -18.02 -4.38
N PRO A 80 -4.24 -19.00 -3.49
CA PRO A 80 -5.14 -20.10 -3.82
C PRO A 80 -6.56 -19.57 -4.08
N MET A 81 -7.39 -20.41 -4.72
CA MET A 81 -8.78 -20.09 -4.98
C MET A 81 -9.50 -19.82 -3.66
N GLN A 82 -10.07 -18.62 -3.51
CA GLN A 82 -10.76 -18.18 -2.30
C GLN A 82 -11.85 -17.18 -2.63
N ASP A 83 -12.92 -17.18 -1.83
CA ASP A 83 -14.11 -16.35 -2.09
C ASP A 83 -13.82 -14.84 -2.12
N ALA A 84 -12.87 -14.37 -1.31
CA ALA A 84 -12.44 -12.98 -1.29
C ALA A 84 -11.95 -12.47 -2.67
N LEU A 85 -11.51 -13.37 -3.55
CA LEU A 85 -10.99 -13.05 -4.88
C LEU A 85 -11.94 -13.46 -6.02
N ARG A 86 -13.17 -13.89 -5.71
CA ARG A 86 -14.18 -14.30 -6.71
C ARG A 86 -14.41 -13.24 -7.79
N PHE A 87 -14.36 -11.97 -7.40
CA PHE A 87 -14.58 -10.83 -8.31
C PHE A 87 -13.28 -10.07 -8.63
N ALA A 88 -12.11 -10.68 -8.47
CA ALA A 88 -10.83 -10.01 -8.69
C ALA A 88 -10.66 -9.40 -10.10
N GLY A 89 -11.45 -9.84 -11.09
CA GLY A 89 -11.49 -9.27 -12.44
C GLY A 89 -11.98 -7.81 -12.51
N VAL A 90 -12.69 -7.31 -11.50
CA VAL A 90 -13.09 -5.88 -11.44
C VAL A 90 -12.02 -4.99 -10.81
N ILE A 91 -10.96 -5.58 -10.22
CA ILE A 91 -9.84 -4.82 -9.67
C ILE A 91 -9.15 -4.15 -10.85
N PRO A 92 -9.05 -2.82 -10.83
CA PRO A 92 -8.54 -2.12 -11.98
C PRO A 92 -6.99 -2.32 -11.98
N PRO A 93 -6.33 -2.46 -13.16
CA PRO A 93 -4.90 -2.84 -13.23
C PRO A 93 -3.96 -1.74 -12.73
N LEU A 94 -3.04 -2.04 -11.80
CA LEU A 94 -2.12 -1.04 -11.23
C LEU A 94 -1.05 -0.56 -12.21
N ARG A 95 -0.54 -1.45 -13.08
CA ARG A 95 0.50 -1.15 -14.09
C ARG A 95 1.73 -0.44 -13.49
N ILE A 96 2.21 -0.94 -12.35
CA ILE A 96 3.41 -0.43 -11.65
C ILE A 96 4.68 -1.13 -12.15
N PRO A 97 5.89 -0.59 -11.92
CA PRO A 97 7.14 -1.17 -12.42
C PRO A 97 7.38 -2.64 -12.04
N SER A 98 6.95 -3.06 -10.84
CA SER A 98 7.05 -4.46 -10.41
C SER A 98 6.12 -5.42 -11.16
N HIS A 99 5.10 -4.91 -11.87
CA HIS A 99 4.18 -5.70 -12.71
C HIS A 99 4.75 -5.93 -14.11
N THR A 100 6.07 -6.10 -14.22
CA THR A 100 6.75 -6.20 -15.49
C THR A 100 6.16 -7.32 -16.35
N VAL A 101 5.77 -6.96 -17.57
CA VAL A 101 5.28 -7.91 -18.58
C VAL A 101 6.39 -8.26 -19.59
N THR A 102 7.44 -7.44 -19.68
CA THR A 102 8.52 -7.58 -20.68
C THR A 102 9.81 -8.15 -20.08
N ASP A 103 10.52 -8.95 -20.85
CA ASP A 103 11.81 -9.58 -20.48
C ASP A 103 12.97 -8.60 -20.30
N GLU A 104 12.75 -7.32 -20.60
CA GLU A 104 13.78 -6.29 -20.60
C GLU A 104 14.02 -5.63 -19.25
N SER A 105 13.15 -5.80 -18.25
CA SER A 105 13.38 -5.20 -16.93
C SER A 105 14.57 -5.81 -16.21
N GLU A 106 15.40 -4.94 -15.64
CA GLU A 106 16.56 -5.29 -14.82
C GLU A 106 16.15 -5.85 -13.45
N TYR A 107 15.07 -5.30 -12.86
CA TYR A 107 14.55 -5.72 -11.56
C TYR A 107 13.26 -6.50 -11.75
N ARG A 108 13.06 -7.53 -10.92
CA ARG A 108 11.84 -8.35 -10.93
C ARG A 108 11.48 -8.87 -9.56
N GLU A 109 10.21 -9.20 -9.40
CA GLU A 109 9.74 -9.99 -8.27
C GLU A 109 9.88 -11.46 -8.61
N GLY A 110 10.24 -12.27 -7.62
CA GLY A 110 10.36 -13.70 -7.77
C GLY A 110 9.78 -14.44 -6.58
N ILE A 111 9.49 -15.72 -6.78
CA ILE A 111 9.09 -16.64 -5.74
C ILE A 111 10.08 -17.79 -5.65
N VAL A 112 10.50 -18.12 -4.44
CA VAL A 112 11.35 -19.27 -4.18
C VAL A 112 10.55 -20.55 -4.44
N THR A 113 10.93 -21.30 -5.47
CA THR A 113 10.22 -22.52 -5.89
C THR A 113 10.75 -23.77 -5.21
N ASN A 114 12.06 -23.81 -4.93
CA ASN A 114 12.72 -24.93 -4.28
C ASN A 114 13.92 -24.47 -3.44
N VAL A 115 14.15 -25.17 -2.33
CA VAL A 115 15.32 -25.04 -1.47
C VAL A 115 15.83 -26.46 -1.25
N GLY A 116 16.95 -26.79 -1.90
CA GLY A 116 17.59 -28.10 -1.84
C GLY A 116 18.29 -28.34 -0.51
N SER A 117 18.50 -29.63 -0.18
CA SER A 117 19.26 -30.04 1.01
C SER A 117 20.73 -29.61 0.97
N ASP A 118 21.24 -29.31 -0.22
CA ASP A 118 22.58 -28.78 -0.50
C ASP A 118 22.64 -27.23 -0.45
N GLN A 119 21.60 -26.58 0.09
CA GLN A 119 21.42 -25.13 0.09
C GLN A 119 21.24 -24.49 -1.29
N SER A 120 21.04 -25.28 -2.35
CA SER A 120 20.67 -24.73 -3.66
C SER A 120 19.27 -24.10 -3.59
N VAL A 121 19.12 -22.88 -4.11
CA VAL A 121 17.82 -22.19 -4.13
C VAL A 121 17.42 -21.86 -5.56
N TRP A 122 16.16 -22.13 -5.89
CA TRP A 122 15.60 -21.89 -7.22
C TRP A 122 14.47 -20.88 -7.14
N VAL A 123 14.46 -19.92 -8.05
CA VAL A 123 13.51 -18.80 -8.05
C VAL A 123 12.84 -18.68 -9.41
N ASP A 124 11.51 -18.58 -9.40
CA ASP A 124 10.76 -18.17 -10.57
C ASP A 124 10.58 -16.64 -10.54
N ALA A 125 11.21 -15.95 -11.48
CA ALA A 125 11.11 -14.50 -11.69
C ALA A 125 10.29 -14.13 -12.96
N GLY A 126 9.53 -15.08 -13.51
CA GLY A 126 8.68 -14.88 -14.68
C GLY A 126 9.43 -14.69 -16.01
N ILE A 127 10.64 -15.24 -16.15
CA ILE A 127 11.49 -15.15 -17.38
C ILE A 127 11.74 -16.55 -17.97
N GLY A 128 10.68 -17.37 -18.01
CA GLY A 128 10.77 -18.77 -18.44
C GLY A 128 11.01 -19.71 -17.26
N SER A 129 12.09 -20.49 -17.29
CA SER A 129 12.37 -21.51 -16.28
C SER A 129 12.90 -20.92 -14.97
N PRO A 130 12.68 -21.60 -13.82
CA PRO A 130 13.29 -21.22 -12.55
C PRO A 130 14.82 -21.08 -12.65
N ILE A 131 15.34 -20.03 -12.03
CA ILE A 131 16.75 -19.63 -12.08
C ILE A 131 17.42 -20.02 -10.75
N PRO A 132 18.59 -20.67 -10.77
CA PRO A 132 19.34 -20.93 -9.54
C PRO A 132 19.91 -19.61 -8.98
N LEU A 133 19.74 -19.39 -7.68
CA LEU A 133 20.38 -18.28 -6.97
C LEU A 133 21.79 -18.66 -6.54
N GLU A 134 22.79 -17.91 -7.00
CA GLU A 134 24.16 -18.02 -6.53
C GLU A 134 24.28 -17.26 -5.19
N MET A 135 24.56 -17.99 -4.09
CA MET A 135 24.80 -17.45 -2.75
C MET A 135 23.69 -16.49 -2.24
N PRO A 136 22.57 -17.03 -1.71
CA PRO A 136 21.45 -16.20 -1.26
C PRO A 136 21.79 -15.25 -0.10
N GLY A 137 22.91 -15.48 0.60
CA GLY A 137 23.39 -14.63 1.70
C GLY A 137 22.53 -14.68 2.97
N ARG A 138 21.43 -15.43 2.93
CA ARG A 138 20.53 -15.73 4.04
C ARG A 138 19.73 -17.00 3.73
N ASP A 139 19.14 -17.58 4.76
CA ASP A 139 18.18 -18.67 4.59
C ASP A 139 16.90 -18.16 3.93
N LEU A 140 16.42 -18.95 2.95
CA LEU A 140 15.20 -18.70 2.20
C LEU A 140 14.23 -19.85 2.40
N LYS A 141 12.93 -19.54 2.35
CA LYS A 141 11.88 -20.55 2.44
C LYS A 141 11.19 -20.74 1.09
N LYS A 142 10.78 -21.97 0.80
CA LYS A 142 9.89 -22.24 -0.34
C LYS A 142 8.61 -21.41 -0.21
N GLY A 143 8.21 -20.75 -1.30
CA GLY A 143 7.07 -19.83 -1.36
C GLY A 143 7.40 -18.40 -0.94
N GLU A 144 8.62 -18.12 -0.49
CA GLU A 144 9.03 -16.77 -0.12
C GLU A 144 9.12 -15.88 -1.37
N ARG A 145 8.51 -14.68 -1.27
CA ARG A 145 8.56 -13.66 -2.31
C ARG A 145 9.78 -12.78 -2.09
N ILE A 146 10.58 -12.59 -3.13
CA ILE A 146 11.83 -11.83 -3.09
C ILE A 146 11.93 -10.89 -4.29
N SER A 147 12.67 -9.79 -4.13
CA SER A 147 13.06 -8.93 -5.25
C SER A 147 14.44 -9.35 -5.75
N VAL A 148 14.58 -9.44 -7.06
CA VAL A 148 15.84 -9.84 -7.72
C VAL A 148 16.24 -8.84 -8.79
N ARG A 149 17.55 -8.72 -8.99
CA ARG A 149 18.17 -8.02 -10.11
C ARG A 149 18.77 -9.03 -11.08
N ILE A 150 18.50 -8.87 -12.37
CA ILE A 150 19.09 -9.69 -13.44
C ILE A 150 20.49 -9.15 -13.74
N CYS A 151 21.51 -9.95 -13.43
CA CYS A 151 22.92 -9.59 -13.64
C CYS A 151 23.45 -10.07 -15.01
N SER A 152 22.86 -11.14 -15.57
CA SER A 152 23.14 -11.64 -16.92
C SER A 152 21.90 -12.33 -17.48
N ARG A 153 21.74 -12.34 -18.81
CA ARG A 153 20.65 -13.04 -19.52
C ARG A 153 21.10 -14.29 -20.26
N ARG A 154 22.41 -14.48 -20.44
CA ARG A 154 23.00 -15.62 -21.18
C ARG A 154 24.34 -16.02 -20.54
N PRO A 155 24.36 -17.00 -19.62
CA PRO A 155 23.20 -17.63 -18.97
C PRO A 155 22.48 -16.65 -18.04
N THR A 156 21.19 -16.87 -17.76
CA THR A 156 20.41 -16.02 -16.85
C THR A 156 20.95 -16.14 -15.44
N LYS A 157 21.35 -15.01 -14.85
CA LYS A 157 21.82 -14.92 -13.45
C LYS A 157 21.07 -13.81 -12.74
N VAL A 158 20.67 -14.09 -11.49
CA VAL A 158 19.94 -13.15 -10.64
C VAL A 158 20.58 -13.01 -9.27
N GLN A 159 20.47 -11.82 -8.69
CA GLN A 159 20.93 -11.52 -7.34
C GLN A 159 19.77 -10.95 -6.53
N ILE A 160 19.65 -11.35 -5.26
CA ILE A 160 18.66 -10.79 -4.34
C ILE A 160 19.02 -9.33 -4.07
N VAL A 161 18.01 -8.46 -4.09
CA VAL A 161 18.15 -7.04 -3.75
C VAL A 161 17.10 -6.64 -2.74
N ASN A 162 17.40 -5.64 -1.90
CA ASN A 162 16.37 -5.06 -1.05
C ASN A 162 15.47 -4.15 -1.87
N LYS A 163 14.18 -4.13 -1.55
CA LYS A 163 13.20 -3.25 -2.19
C LYS A 163 13.60 -1.77 -2.18
N LYS A 164 14.23 -1.31 -1.09
CA LYS A 164 14.75 0.07 -0.93
C LYS A 164 15.88 0.43 -1.90
N ASP A 165 16.60 -0.55 -2.42
CA ASP A 165 17.72 -0.35 -3.33
C ASP A 165 17.26 -0.28 -4.80
N ILE A 166 15.97 -0.55 -5.06
CA ILE A 166 15.37 -0.50 -6.39
C ILE A 166 15.05 0.96 -6.74
N PRO A 167 15.54 1.48 -7.90
CA PRO A 167 15.43 2.90 -8.24
C PRO A 167 14.01 3.31 -8.66
N SER A 168 12.99 2.47 -8.55
CA SER A 168 11.63 2.79 -8.99
C SER A 168 10.61 2.39 -7.95
N TYR A 169 9.39 2.92 -8.05
CA TYR A 169 8.30 2.51 -7.18
C TYR A 169 8.02 1.01 -7.33
N TRP A 170 7.95 0.31 -6.21
CA TRP A 170 7.95 -1.16 -6.20
C TRP A 170 6.72 -1.74 -5.47
N GLY A 171 5.60 -1.02 -5.52
CA GLY A 171 4.36 -1.42 -4.86
C GLY A 171 4.34 -1.11 -3.37
N TYR A 172 3.21 -1.40 -2.73
CA TYR A 172 2.99 -1.17 -1.30
C TYR A 172 3.00 -2.48 -0.49
N GLU A 173 3.27 -2.38 0.80
CA GLU A 173 2.97 -3.43 1.78
C GLU A 173 1.59 -3.23 2.41
N VAL A 174 0.99 -4.29 2.95
CA VAL A 174 -0.30 -4.21 3.63
C VAL A 174 -0.18 -4.79 5.04
N ARG A 175 -0.48 -3.98 6.04
CA ARG A 175 -0.47 -4.33 7.46
C ARG A 175 -1.84 -4.12 8.08
N ALA A 176 -2.06 -4.73 9.24
CA ALA A 176 -3.26 -4.54 10.04
C ALA A 176 -2.87 -4.12 11.46
N LYS A 177 -3.72 -3.30 12.07
CA LYS A 177 -3.58 -2.77 13.43
C LYS A 177 -4.90 -2.96 14.19
N SER A 178 -4.81 -3.12 15.51
CA SER A 178 -5.99 -3.45 16.34
C SER A 178 -6.91 -2.27 16.62
N SER A 179 -6.45 -1.04 16.38
CA SER A 179 -7.23 0.19 16.54
C SER A 179 -6.63 1.35 15.74
N LEU A 180 -7.38 2.44 15.58
CA LEU A 180 -6.86 3.68 15.01
C LEU A 180 -5.79 4.30 15.92
N HIS A 181 -6.00 4.24 17.23
CA HIS A 181 -5.03 4.72 18.21
C HIS A 181 -3.68 4.01 18.10
N GLU A 182 -3.65 2.67 17.96
CA GLU A 182 -2.42 1.91 17.76
C GLU A 182 -1.75 2.32 16.43
N ALA A 183 -2.53 2.41 15.36
CA ALA A 183 -2.02 2.78 14.04
C ALA A 183 -1.39 4.19 14.01
N LEU A 184 -1.98 5.17 14.70
CA LEU A 184 -1.44 6.54 14.80
C LEU A 184 -0.29 6.67 15.81
N THR A 185 -0.25 5.83 16.84
CA THR A 185 0.81 5.88 17.86
C THR A 185 2.09 5.22 17.37
N GLU A 186 1.97 4.13 16.62
CA GLU A 186 3.11 3.45 15.99
C GLU A 186 3.51 4.03 14.62
N ALA A 187 2.72 4.96 14.09
CA ALA A 187 3.09 5.69 12.87
C ALA A 187 4.29 6.60 13.13
N ASP A 188 5.42 6.25 12.55
CA ASP A 188 6.62 7.08 12.54
C ASP A 188 6.42 8.36 11.68
N GLY A 189 7.12 9.43 12.04
CA GLY A 189 7.22 10.64 11.23
C GLY A 189 6.05 11.60 11.40
N LEU A 190 5.52 12.12 10.30
CA LEU A 190 4.44 13.10 10.28
C LEU A 190 3.07 12.42 10.15
N ARG A 191 2.11 12.79 11.00
CA ARG A 191 0.78 12.16 11.05
C ARG A 191 -0.29 13.15 10.59
N ILE A 192 -0.92 12.88 9.46
CA ILE A 192 -1.96 13.72 8.86
C ILE A 192 -3.29 12.99 8.98
N ALA A 193 -4.21 13.54 9.78
CA ALA A 193 -5.58 13.07 9.85
C ALA A 193 -6.48 13.87 8.91
N THR A 194 -7.39 13.21 8.20
CA THR A 194 -8.37 13.88 7.34
C THR A 194 -9.71 14.05 8.07
N ALA A 195 -10.23 15.28 8.05
CA ALA A 195 -11.53 15.58 8.65
C ALA A 195 -12.18 16.79 7.94
N ALA A 196 -13.50 16.76 7.76
CA ALA A 196 -14.24 17.87 7.17
C ALA A 196 -14.11 19.18 7.98
N ARG A 197 -13.92 19.07 9.31
CA ARG A 197 -13.68 20.20 10.22
C ARG A 197 -12.20 20.56 10.40
N GLY A 198 -11.30 19.88 9.70
CA GLY A 198 -9.86 20.16 9.74
C GLY A 198 -9.51 21.49 9.07
N GLN A 199 -8.25 21.90 9.23
CA GLN A 199 -7.71 23.07 8.55
C GLN A 199 -7.73 22.87 7.04
N VAL A 200 -8.18 23.87 6.28
CA VAL A 200 -8.22 23.80 4.82
C VAL A 200 -6.81 23.57 4.29
N LEU A 201 -6.66 22.58 3.42
CA LEU A 201 -5.40 22.24 2.77
C LEU A 201 -5.09 23.20 1.61
N ASP A 202 -4.82 24.45 1.96
CA ASP A 202 -4.43 25.50 1.02
C ASP A 202 -2.94 25.45 0.67
N THR A 203 -2.48 26.38 -0.17
CA THR A 203 -1.07 26.44 -0.61
C THR A 203 -0.09 26.69 0.53
N ALA A 204 -0.49 27.43 1.57
CA ALA A 204 0.38 27.74 2.69
C ALA A 204 0.58 26.51 3.57
N LEU A 205 -0.51 25.82 3.94
CA LEU A 205 -0.46 24.60 4.73
C LEU A 205 0.24 23.47 3.96
N LEU A 206 0.02 23.36 2.65
CA LEU A 206 0.74 22.41 1.80
C LEU A 206 2.26 22.64 1.85
N SER A 207 2.70 23.90 1.75
CA SER A 207 4.12 24.25 1.84
C SER A 207 4.71 23.84 3.19
N GLU A 208 4.00 24.17 4.28
CA GLU A 208 4.42 23.81 5.64
C GLU A 208 4.52 22.28 5.84
N ILE A 209 3.51 21.53 5.38
CA ILE A 209 3.53 20.06 5.42
C ILE A 209 4.70 19.51 4.60
N GLY A 210 4.98 20.07 3.42
CA GLY A 210 6.09 19.65 2.56
C GLY A 210 7.45 19.84 3.22
N GLU A 211 7.67 20.95 3.91
CA GLU A 211 8.91 21.20 4.66
C GLU A 211 9.08 20.21 5.82
N ASN A 212 8.02 19.96 6.58
CA ASN A 212 8.04 19.00 7.69
C ASN A 212 8.19 17.55 7.22
N ALA A 213 7.57 17.18 6.09
CA ALA A 213 7.66 15.85 5.50
C ALA A 213 9.10 15.50 5.07
N LYS A 214 9.86 16.48 4.57
CA LYS A 214 11.28 16.32 4.23
C LYS A 214 12.19 16.11 5.43
N GLN A 215 11.79 16.58 6.61
CA GLN A 215 12.56 16.41 7.85
C GLN A 215 12.28 15.08 8.56
N ARG A 216 11.10 14.49 8.32
CA ARG A 216 10.56 13.36 9.10
C ARG A 216 10.73 12.00 8.40
N ASP A 217 11.18 11.97 7.15
CA ASP A 217 11.36 10.80 6.26
C ASP A 217 10.13 9.91 6.03
N LYS A 218 9.07 10.04 6.83
CA LYS A 218 7.84 9.25 6.80
C LYS A 218 6.62 10.13 7.04
N VAL A 219 5.55 9.89 6.29
CA VAL A 219 4.26 10.55 6.43
C VAL A 219 3.17 9.49 6.45
N SER A 220 2.30 9.55 7.45
CA SER A 220 1.11 8.72 7.55
C SER A 220 -0.13 9.58 7.31
N VAL A 221 -1.02 9.16 6.42
CA VAL A 221 -2.27 9.85 6.13
C VAL A 221 -3.45 8.95 6.50
N ALA A 222 -4.26 9.37 7.45
CA ALA A 222 -5.40 8.63 7.95
C ALA A 222 -6.72 9.11 7.35
N PHE A 223 -7.62 8.15 7.11
CA PHE A 223 -8.96 8.38 6.56
C PHE A 223 -10.01 7.65 7.37
N GLY A 224 -11.16 8.28 7.59
CA GLY A 224 -12.31 7.69 8.29
C GLY A 224 -13.09 6.67 7.47
N SER A 225 -14.11 6.08 8.10
CA SER A 225 -15.05 5.17 7.45
C SER A 225 -16.18 5.94 6.75
N PRO A 226 -16.99 5.27 5.91
CA PRO A 226 -18.16 5.90 5.30
C PRO A 226 -19.12 6.50 6.33
N SER A 227 -19.28 5.85 7.49
CA SER A 227 -20.22 6.30 8.54
C SER A 227 -19.59 7.17 9.64
N LYS A 228 -18.27 7.08 9.87
CA LYS A 228 -17.59 7.76 10.98
C LYS A 228 -16.28 8.43 10.55
N GLY A 229 -16.15 9.71 10.90
CA GLY A 229 -14.88 10.44 10.83
C GLY A 229 -13.85 9.90 11.84
N LEU A 230 -12.58 10.24 11.63
CA LEU A 230 -11.48 9.83 12.51
C LEU A 230 -11.66 10.33 13.95
N ASP A 231 -12.24 11.53 14.12
CA ASP A 231 -12.56 12.13 15.40
C ASP A 231 -13.50 11.25 16.22
N VAL A 232 -14.55 10.72 15.57
CA VAL A 232 -15.52 9.83 16.23
C VAL A 232 -14.91 8.48 16.53
N ILE A 233 -14.17 7.88 15.58
CA ILE A 233 -13.52 6.58 15.76
C ILE A 233 -12.55 6.62 16.93
N LEU A 234 -11.71 7.66 16.99
CA LEU A 234 -10.70 7.77 18.03
C LEU A 234 -11.32 8.13 19.39
N LEU A 235 -12.40 8.91 19.40
CA LEU A 235 -13.17 9.18 20.62
C LEU A 235 -13.82 7.90 21.18
N ASP A 236 -14.35 7.02 20.32
CA ASP A 236 -14.88 5.70 20.71
C ASP A 236 -13.80 4.77 21.29
N GLU A 237 -12.53 5.05 21.02
CA GLU A 237 -11.35 4.40 21.59
C GLU A 237 -10.84 5.10 22.88
N GLY A 238 -11.40 6.25 23.24
CA GLY A 238 -11.05 7.01 24.46
C GLY A 238 -9.99 8.09 24.24
N HIS A 239 -9.73 8.48 22.99
CA HIS A 239 -8.63 9.36 22.61
C HIS A 239 -9.12 10.56 21.77
N LYS A 240 -8.34 11.65 21.71
CA LYS A 240 -8.65 12.84 20.89
C LYS A 240 -7.78 12.89 19.64
N LEU A 241 -8.34 13.33 18.51
CA LEU A 241 -7.64 13.30 17.22
C LEU A 241 -6.40 14.19 17.21
N GLU A 242 -6.49 15.33 17.87
CA GLU A 242 -5.45 16.35 17.96
C GLU A 242 -4.21 15.85 18.74
N ASP A 243 -4.41 14.96 19.72
CA ASP A 243 -3.32 14.41 20.54
C ASP A 243 -2.47 13.37 19.77
N HIS A 244 -3.03 12.81 18.69
CA HIS A 244 -2.43 11.73 17.91
C HIS A 244 -2.10 12.13 16.46
N SER A 245 -2.32 13.39 16.09
CA SER A 245 -2.11 13.89 14.72
C SER A 245 -1.21 15.12 14.74
N SER A 246 -0.27 15.20 13.80
CA SER A 246 0.51 16.43 13.56
C SER A 246 -0.33 17.49 12.86
N TYR A 247 -1.21 17.05 11.94
CA TYR A 247 -2.13 17.90 11.21
C TYR A 247 -3.51 17.24 11.14
N VAL A 248 -4.56 18.04 11.25
CA VAL A 248 -5.94 17.64 10.95
C VAL A 248 -6.42 18.51 9.80
N VAL A 249 -6.60 17.92 8.61
CA VAL A 249 -6.78 18.66 7.36
C VAL A 249 -8.10 18.37 6.67
N ASN A 250 -8.64 19.39 6.01
CA ASN A 250 -9.74 19.30 5.06
C ASN A 250 -9.21 19.51 3.64
N ALA A 251 -9.17 18.42 2.86
CA ALA A 251 -8.72 18.43 1.47
C ALA A 251 -9.81 18.85 0.46
N VAL A 252 -11.08 18.92 0.87
CA VAL A 252 -12.22 19.25 0.00
C VAL A 252 -13.05 20.38 0.63
N PRO A 253 -12.48 21.59 0.79
CA PRO A 253 -13.20 22.73 1.33
C PRO A 253 -14.42 23.06 0.46
N GLY A 254 -15.56 23.35 1.09
CA GLY A 254 -16.79 23.69 0.38
C GLY A 254 -17.36 22.56 -0.48
N GLN A 255 -17.13 21.29 -0.10
CA GLN A 255 -17.70 20.13 -0.78
C GLN A 255 -19.21 20.30 -1.07
N GLY A 256 -19.61 20.03 -2.32
CA GLY A 256 -21.01 20.13 -2.74
C GLY A 256 -21.87 18.91 -2.39
N ALA A 257 -21.23 17.79 -2.02
CA ALA A 257 -21.90 16.59 -1.52
C ALA A 257 -21.91 16.61 0.01
N SER A 258 -22.90 15.96 0.63
CA SER A 258 -22.97 15.82 2.11
C SER A 258 -21.80 15.05 2.69
N THR A 259 -21.25 14.10 1.93
CA THR A 259 -20.15 13.22 2.32
C THR A 259 -19.21 13.01 1.14
N VAL A 260 -17.91 12.93 1.40
CA VAL A 260 -16.90 12.47 0.45
C VAL A 260 -16.55 11.04 0.82
N ARG A 261 -16.67 10.09 -0.12
CA ARG A 261 -16.35 8.70 0.17
C ARG A 261 -14.86 8.52 0.42
N THR A 262 -14.47 7.51 1.20
CA THR A 262 -13.07 7.28 1.55
C THR A 262 -12.18 7.15 0.30
N GLU A 263 -12.61 6.42 -0.74
CA GLU A 263 -11.84 6.31 -1.99
C GLU A 263 -11.65 7.65 -2.72
N GLU A 264 -12.67 8.51 -2.72
CA GLU A 264 -12.62 9.84 -3.33
C GLU A 264 -11.68 10.75 -2.54
N ALA A 265 -11.82 10.74 -1.20
CA ALA A 265 -10.96 11.50 -0.29
C ALA A 265 -9.49 11.08 -0.43
N VAL A 266 -9.21 9.79 -0.56
CA VAL A 266 -7.84 9.29 -0.78
C VAL A 266 -7.24 9.86 -2.06
N PHE A 267 -7.99 9.87 -3.16
CA PHE A 267 -7.52 10.45 -4.42
C PHE A 267 -7.23 11.96 -4.31
N VAL A 268 -8.16 12.72 -3.73
CA VAL A 268 -8.01 14.19 -3.64
C VAL A 268 -6.87 14.55 -2.69
N THR A 269 -6.87 13.99 -1.48
CA THR A 269 -5.86 14.30 -0.46
C THR A 269 -4.46 13.92 -0.91
N LEU A 270 -4.26 12.71 -1.42
CA LEU A 270 -2.93 12.31 -1.91
C LEU A 270 -2.53 13.08 -3.17
N GLY A 271 -3.49 13.48 -4.01
CA GLY A 271 -3.24 14.34 -5.17
C GLY A 271 -2.67 15.70 -4.78
N LEU A 272 -3.27 16.35 -3.77
CA LEU A 272 -2.80 17.63 -3.25
C LEU A 272 -1.43 17.49 -2.55
N LEU A 273 -1.29 16.50 -1.67
CA LEU A 273 -0.07 16.30 -0.90
C LEU A 273 1.12 15.85 -1.77
N ASN A 274 0.88 15.14 -2.87
CA ASN A 274 1.93 14.75 -3.82
C ASN A 274 2.59 15.96 -4.53
N LEU A 275 2.04 17.17 -4.40
CA LEU A 275 2.68 18.38 -4.92
C LEU A 275 3.89 18.83 -4.10
N VAL A 276 4.06 18.33 -2.86
CA VAL A 276 5.01 18.90 -1.90
C VAL A 276 6.09 17.94 -1.39
N TRP A 277 6.09 16.67 -1.81
CA TRP A 277 7.15 15.70 -1.51
C TRP A 277 7.51 14.76 -2.67
#